data_AF-A0A1Z5T382-F1
#
_entry.id   AF-A0A1Z5T382-F1
#
_cell.length_a   1.000
_cell.length_b   1.000
_cell.length_c   1.000
_cell.angle_alpha   90.00
_cell.angle_beta   90.00
_cell.angle_gamma   90.00
#
_symmetry.space_group_name_H-M   'P 1'
#
loop_
_entity.id
_entity.type
_entity.pdbx_description
1 polymer ?
#
loop_
_entity_poly.entity_id
_entity_poly.type
_entity_poly.pdbx_seq_one_letter_code
_entity_poly.pdbx_strand_id
1 'polypeptide(L)'
;MTNLLTVLPDLDIRPFTHILPSLEKALVSAADLLTLEPVDIAKRAQVPPREVEKLATTLVDGLHGGSGDNATREGSDAGHAGAGIAIDGEGLANDAQAVSTLDDDFDRLLNGGIAVGAVTEFVGESAAGKTQFLLTLLLSVQAPEPLGLGKAALYISTEAPLQTTRLNQLLQRHPKLAALPAEDRPSLSKVQSTRVHDLEAQDHILRFQVPALLSRPNSDIGLLVIDSIAANYRPEFDKGHARRTAAEAFAKRSQQVAQLGALLRDIARKYKIAVVVANQVADRFTPQDHAVSLSQMASQPGTQRSRPGSPPQSTARRPTAAPPLSQHVPLSTTSDHSNNLSTDDPLSLDHQQCFFTGWGDNPFTHQNQNLKTPSLGLTWTNQLSTRIALLREPVYTHPKLGEEMVVSSWRRTMKLVFSNGCAGFERRFEITEGGVRAVRDEENGV
;
A
#
# COMPACT_ATOMS: atom_id res chain seq x y z
N MET A 1 -25.97 18.10 -8.16
CA MET A 1 -26.22 16.70 -7.78
C MET A 1 -25.06 16.15 -6.99
N THR A 2 -25.27 15.97 -5.69
CA THR A 2 -24.43 15.19 -4.78
C THR A 2 -24.23 13.82 -5.41
N ASN A 3 -23.01 13.27 -5.46
CA ASN A 3 -22.77 11.95 -6.04
C ASN A 3 -23.31 10.77 -5.20
N LEU A 4 -24.15 11.06 -4.19
CA LEU A 4 -24.78 10.09 -3.29
C LEU A 4 -25.49 8.96 -4.03
N LEU A 5 -26.42 9.30 -4.93
CA LEU A 5 -27.16 8.30 -5.73
C LEU A 5 -26.30 7.62 -6.79
N THR A 6 -25.13 8.17 -7.11
CA THR A 6 -24.15 7.52 -7.98
C THR A 6 -23.35 6.47 -7.22
N VAL A 7 -23.10 6.70 -5.92
CA VAL A 7 -22.37 5.78 -5.03
C VAL A 7 -23.29 4.67 -4.50
N LEU A 8 -24.52 5.02 -4.11
CA LEU A 8 -25.55 4.09 -3.65
C LEU A 8 -26.89 4.44 -4.29
N PRO A 9 -27.27 3.77 -5.41
CA PRO A 9 -28.52 4.03 -6.12
C PRO A 9 -29.78 3.78 -5.26
N ASP A 10 -29.69 2.84 -4.32
CA ASP A 10 -30.81 2.40 -3.48
C ASP A 10 -30.94 3.18 -2.15
N LEU A 11 -30.13 4.22 -1.95
CA LEU A 11 -30.15 5.01 -0.72
C LEU A 11 -31.47 5.78 -0.59
N ASP A 12 -32.20 5.59 0.52
CA ASP A 12 -33.41 6.37 0.81
C ASP A 12 -33.07 7.81 1.20
N ILE A 13 -33.08 8.69 0.21
CA ILE A 13 -32.80 10.11 0.38
C ILE A 13 -34.04 10.95 0.76
N ARG A 14 -35.25 10.35 0.82
CA ARG A 14 -36.50 11.08 1.09
C ARG A 14 -36.46 11.91 2.39
N PRO A 15 -35.92 11.40 3.51
CA PRO A 15 -35.83 12.17 4.76
C PRO A 15 -34.96 13.43 4.63
N PHE A 16 -33.97 13.41 3.73
CA PHE A 16 -32.92 14.43 3.63
C PHE A 16 -33.14 15.44 2.51
N THR A 17 -34.27 15.36 1.79
CA THR A 17 -34.63 16.26 0.67
C THR A 17 -34.50 17.74 0.99
N HIS A 18 -34.67 18.13 2.26
CA HIS A 18 -34.59 19.50 2.74
C HIS A 18 -33.13 20.03 2.89
N ILE A 19 -32.14 19.15 3.10
CA ILE A 19 -30.72 19.54 3.19
C ILE A 19 -29.94 19.32 1.89
N LEU A 20 -30.43 18.42 1.02
CA LEU A 20 -29.74 18.06 -0.23
C LEU A 20 -29.39 19.27 -1.11
N PRO A 21 -30.30 20.23 -1.39
CA PRO A 21 -29.94 21.39 -2.23
C PRO A 21 -28.78 22.22 -1.66
N SER A 22 -28.69 22.34 -0.33
CA SER A 22 -27.62 23.08 0.34
C SER A 22 -26.30 22.31 0.31
N LEU A 23 -26.33 20.99 0.50
CA LEU A 23 -25.17 20.12 0.34
C LEU A 23 -24.65 20.14 -1.10
N GLU A 24 -25.54 20.14 -2.08
CA GLU A 24 -25.20 20.25 -3.50
C GLU A 24 -24.55 21.58 -3.84
N LYS A 25 -25.12 22.69 -3.35
CA LYS A 25 -24.55 24.03 -3.54
C LYS A 25 -23.16 24.15 -2.90
N ALA A 26 -22.94 23.47 -1.79
CA ALA A 26 -21.66 23.41 -1.09
C ALA A 26 -20.66 22.40 -1.70
N LEU A 27 -21.06 21.67 -2.76
CA LEU A 27 -20.27 20.62 -3.41
C LEU A 27 -19.79 19.55 -2.42
N VAL A 28 -20.67 19.17 -1.48
CA VAL A 28 -20.40 18.04 -0.58
C VAL A 28 -20.56 16.75 -1.36
N SER A 29 -19.59 15.86 -1.27
CA SER A 29 -19.61 14.53 -1.88
C SER A 29 -19.96 13.44 -0.85
N ALA A 30 -20.29 12.25 -1.33
CA ALA A 30 -20.42 11.06 -0.48
C ALA A 30 -19.11 10.77 0.27
N ALA A 31 -17.95 11.05 -0.34
CA ALA A 31 -16.66 10.90 0.34
C ALA A 31 -16.49 11.91 1.48
N ASP A 32 -16.93 13.16 1.30
CA ASP A 32 -16.90 14.16 2.37
C ASP A 32 -17.76 13.73 3.56
N LEU A 33 -18.96 13.19 3.30
CA LEU A 33 -19.86 12.65 4.33
C LEU A 33 -19.28 11.47 5.11
N LEU A 34 -18.33 10.73 4.54
CA LEU A 34 -17.70 9.56 5.17
C LEU A 34 -16.37 9.87 5.86
N THR A 35 -15.72 10.99 5.49
CA THR A 35 -14.32 11.26 5.89
C THR A 35 -14.16 12.52 6.71
N LEU A 36 -15.13 13.43 6.70
CA LEU A 36 -15.08 14.69 7.44
C LEU A 36 -16.05 14.66 8.63
N GLU A 37 -15.74 15.47 9.64
CA GLU A 37 -16.61 15.67 10.79
C GLU A 37 -17.95 16.30 10.36
N PRO A 38 -19.12 15.78 10.80
CA PRO A 38 -20.43 16.30 10.40
C PRO A 38 -20.62 17.78 10.67
N VAL A 39 -19.97 18.31 11.72
CA VAL A 39 -20.01 19.72 12.11
C VAL A 39 -19.38 20.63 11.05
N ASP A 40 -18.31 20.19 10.41
CA ASP A 40 -17.60 21.00 9.41
C ASP A 40 -18.35 21.03 8.08
N ILE A 41 -18.95 19.90 7.70
CA ILE A 41 -19.88 19.81 6.57
C ILE A 41 -21.10 20.70 6.81
N ALA A 42 -21.67 20.65 8.02
CA ALA A 42 -22.83 21.44 8.41
C ALA A 42 -22.56 22.95 8.34
N LYS A 43 -21.39 23.41 8.82
CA LYS A 43 -20.95 24.80 8.67
C LYS A 43 -20.81 25.19 7.20
N ARG A 44 -20.15 24.35 6.40
CA ARG A 44 -19.90 24.60 4.97
C ARG A 44 -21.19 24.68 4.15
N ALA A 45 -22.15 23.81 4.43
CA ALA A 45 -23.43 23.74 3.73
C ALA A 45 -24.55 24.57 4.38
N GLN A 46 -24.29 25.19 5.54
CA GLN A 46 -25.28 25.95 6.31
C GLN A 46 -26.54 25.13 6.64
N VAL A 47 -26.33 23.89 7.09
CA VAL A 47 -27.40 22.95 7.48
C VAL A 47 -27.21 22.47 8.93
N PRO A 48 -28.25 21.93 9.58
CA PRO A 48 -28.11 21.40 10.94
C PRO A 48 -27.15 20.18 10.99
N PRO A 49 -26.17 20.14 11.91
CA PRO A 49 -25.19 19.05 11.99
C PRO A 49 -25.81 17.68 12.27
N ARG A 50 -26.90 17.63 13.03
CA ARG A 50 -27.65 16.38 13.27
C ARG A 50 -28.22 15.76 12.00
N GLU A 51 -28.62 16.57 11.04
CA GLU A 51 -29.16 16.06 9.77
C GLU A 51 -28.04 15.52 8.86
N VAL A 52 -26.85 16.14 8.92
CA VAL A 52 -25.64 15.62 8.26
C VAL A 52 -25.19 14.30 8.90
N GLU A 53 -25.20 14.21 10.23
CA GLU A 53 -24.84 13.00 10.98
C GLU A 53 -25.78 11.83 10.66
N LYS A 54 -27.10 12.08 10.64
CA LYS A 54 -28.09 11.07 10.21
C LYS A 54 -27.86 10.63 8.77
N LEU A 55 -27.63 11.57 7.84
CA LEU A 55 -27.37 11.25 6.44
C LEU A 55 -26.09 10.41 6.27
N ALA A 56 -25.02 10.77 7.00
CA ALA A 56 -23.77 10.01 7.01
C ALA A 56 -24.00 8.60 7.58
N THR A 57 -24.76 8.47 8.67
CA THR A 57 -25.11 7.16 9.25
C THR A 57 -25.93 6.30 8.29
N THR A 58 -26.97 6.86 7.66
CA THR A 58 -27.77 6.14 6.65
C THR A 58 -26.93 5.73 5.44
N LEU A 59 -25.98 6.57 5.03
CA LEU A 59 -25.03 6.25 3.98
C LEU A 59 -24.12 5.08 4.38
N VAL A 60 -23.59 5.11 5.61
CA VAL A 60 -22.77 4.04 6.19
C VAL A 60 -23.57 2.73 6.26
N ASP A 61 -24.79 2.75 6.78
CA ASP A 61 -25.67 1.57 6.86
C ASP A 61 -25.98 1.00 5.47
N GLY A 62 -26.25 1.88 4.50
CA GLY A 62 -26.45 1.48 3.11
C GLY A 62 -25.20 0.85 2.47
N LEU A 63 -24.00 1.31 2.83
CA LEU A 63 -22.73 0.76 2.35
C LEU A 63 -22.41 -0.61 2.97
N HIS A 64 -22.84 -0.87 4.21
CA HIS A 64 -22.59 -2.13 4.92
C HIS A 64 -23.51 -3.28 4.47
N GLY A 65 -24.47 -3.02 3.57
CA GLY A 65 -25.39 -4.01 3.03
C GLY A 65 -26.66 -4.09 3.88
N GLY A 66 -27.77 -3.65 3.31
CA GLY A 66 -29.09 -3.73 3.92
C GLY A 66 -29.49 -5.18 4.27
N SER A 67 -29.17 -5.59 5.48
CA SER A 67 -29.81 -6.68 6.22
C SER A 67 -30.28 -6.09 7.54
N GLY A 68 -31.45 -5.47 7.49
CA GLY A 68 -32.08 -4.83 8.63
C GLY A 68 -33.48 -4.44 8.23
N ASP A 69 -34.41 -5.32 8.54
CA ASP A 69 -35.84 -5.19 8.32
C ASP A 69 -36.36 -3.80 8.67
N ASN A 70 -37.18 -3.26 7.77
CA ASN A 70 -37.90 -2.02 7.94
C ASN A 70 -39.00 -2.23 9.00
N ALA A 71 -38.70 -1.98 10.27
CA ALA A 71 -39.69 -1.92 11.34
C ALA A 71 -39.43 -0.72 12.28
N THR A 72 -40.24 0.31 12.08
CA THR A 72 -40.62 1.38 13.02
C THR A 72 -40.23 1.15 14.49
N ARG A 73 -39.39 2.05 15.03
CA ARG A 73 -39.33 2.34 16.47
C ARG A 73 -39.37 3.85 16.69
N GLU A 74 -40.58 4.37 16.82
CA GLU A 74 -40.82 5.66 17.46
C GLU A 74 -40.67 5.53 18.98
N GLY A 75 -39.99 6.50 19.59
CA GLY A 75 -40.24 6.96 20.96
C GLY A 75 -39.48 6.27 22.10
N SER A 76 -38.38 6.88 22.55
CA SER A 76 -38.25 7.39 23.93
C SER A 76 -36.93 8.14 24.12
N ASP A 77 -37.03 9.21 24.89
CA ASP A 77 -36.07 10.28 25.07
C ASP A 77 -35.09 9.99 26.23
N ALA A 78 -33.98 10.74 26.21
CA ALA A 78 -33.02 11.03 27.29
C ALA A 78 -31.91 10.00 27.65
N GLY A 79 -30.67 10.44 27.43
CA GLY A 79 -29.48 9.97 28.17
C GLY A 79 -28.16 10.26 27.46
N HIS A 80 -27.52 11.39 27.78
CA HIS A 80 -26.18 11.73 27.28
C HIS A 80 -25.16 10.62 27.63
N ALA A 81 -24.56 10.00 26.62
CA ALA A 81 -23.43 9.11 26.77
C ALA A 81 -22.34 9.46 25.76
N GLY A 82 -21.22 9.99 26.26
CA GLY A 82 -19.95 9.83 25.58
C GLY A 82 -19.54 8.37 25.73
N ALA A 83 -19.87 7.55 24.76
CA ALA A 83 -19.45 6.17 24.66
C ALA A 83 -18.79 6.00 23.30
N GLY A 84 -17.48 5.73 23.30
CA GLY A 84 -16.77 5.31 22.11
C GLY A 84 -17.49 4.12 21.51
N ILE A 85 -17.78 4.21 20.21
CA ILE A 85 -18.39 3.14 19.45
C ILE A 85 -17.35 2.01 19.40
N ALA A 86 -17.45 1.08 20.34
CA ALA A 86 -16.92 -0.26 20.17
C ALA A 86 -17.75 -0.87 19.04
N ILE A 87 -17.17 -0.84 17.85
CA ILE A 87 -17.65 -1.55 16.67
C ILE A 87 -17.44 -3.04 16.95
N ASP A 88 -18.48 -3.71 17.46
CA ASP A 88 -18.56 -5.16 17.49
C ASP A 88 -18.67 -5.66 16.04
N GLY A 89 -17.52 -5.90 15.42
CA GLY A 89 -17.35 -6.41 14.05
C GLY A 89 -17.80 -7.86 13.84
N GLU A 90 -18.55 -8.45 14.77
CA GLU A 90 -18.93 -9.87 14.73
C GLU A 90 -20.01 -10.18 13.68
N GLY A 91 -20.80 -9.18 13.23
CA GLY A 91 -21.92 -9.40 12.30
C GLY A 91 -21.55 -9.61 10.83
N LEU A 92 -20.47 -8.98 10.35
CA LEU A 92 -19.99 -9.12 8.96
C LEU A 92 -18.88 -10.18 8.80
N ALA A 93 -18.25 -10.59 9.91
CA ALA A 93 -17.15 -11.54 9.91
C ALA A 93 -17.58 -13.01 9.73
N ASN A 94 -18.87 -13.33 9.91
CA ASN A 94 -19.32 -14.72 9.97
C ASN A 94 -19.55 -15.42 8.62
N ASP A 95 -19.52 -14.71 7.48
CA ASP A 95 -19.75 -15.30 6.14
C ASP A 95 -18.60 -15.11 5.13
N ALA A 96 -17.52 -14.43 5.51
CA ALA A 96 -16.40 -14.16 4.60
C ALA A 96 -15.43 -15.37 4.55
N GLN A 97 -15.51 -16.17 3.49
CA GLN A 97 -14.53 -17.25 3.26
C GLN A 97 -13.11 -16.69 3.09
N ALA A 98 -12.12 -17.36 3.68
CA ALA A 98 -10.71 -16.98 3.61
C ALA A 98 -9.81 -18.20 3.37
N VAL A 99 -8.64 -17.96 2.79
CA VAL A 99 -7.56 -18.95 2.68
C VAL A 99 -6.57 -18.72 3.81
N SER A 100 -6.43 -19.70 4.70
CA SER A 100 -5.48 -19.63 5.81
C SER A 100 -4.04 -19.41 5.32
N THR A 101 -3.28 -18.64 6.07
CA THR A 101 -1.82 -18.52 5.95
C THR A 101 -1.08 -19.73 6.52
N LEU A 102 -1.83 -20.66 7.12
CA LEU A 102 -1.40 -21.84 7.88
C LEU A 102 -0.66 -21.54 9.18
N ASP A 103 -0.69 -20.28 9.64
CA ASP A 103 -0.14 -19.83 10.91
C ASP A 103 -1.26 -19.19 11.76
N ASP A 104 -1.47 -19.70 12.98
CA ASP A 104 -2.60 -19.30 13.83
C ASP A 104 -2.52 -17.84 14.32
N ASP A 105 -1.33 -17.25 14.36
CA ASP A 105 -1.18 -15.85 14.77
C ASP A 105 -1.50 -14.94 13.59
N PHE A 106 -1.01 -15.28 12.39
CA PHE A 106 -1.35 -14.52 11.18
C PHE A 106 -2.80 -14.64 10.78
N ASP A 107 -3.39 -15.83 10.86
CA ASP A 107 -4.81 -16.01 10.55
C ASP A 107 -5.68 -15.19 11.50
N ARG A 108 -5.36 -15.17 12.80
CA ARG A 108 -6.09 -14.34 13.77
C ARG A 108 -5.98 -12.85 13.46
N LEU A 109 -4.79 -12.37 13.10
CA LEU A 109 -4.55 -10.97 12.77
C LEU A 109 -5.16 -10.55 11.42
N LEU A 110 -5.42 -11.52 10.54
CA LEU A 110 -6.05 -11.34 9.23
C LEU A 110 -7.51 -11.81 9.21
N ASN A 111 -8.16 -11.95 10.37
CA ASN A 111 -9.56 -12.40 10.49
C ASN A 111 -9.88 -13.69 9.69
N GLY A 112 -9.04 -14.71 9.83
CA GLY A 112 -9.17 -16.01 9.16
C GLY A 112 -8.21 -16.24 7.99
N GLY A 113 -7.51 -15.18 7.52
CA GLY A 113 -6.48 -15.29 6.50
C GLY A 113 -6.74 -14.41 5.28
N ILE A 114 -6.50 -14.93 4.08
CA ILE A 114 -6.63 -14.16 2.84
C ILE A 114 -8.06 -14.23 2.32
N ALA A 115 -8.76 -13.09 2.35
CA ALA A 115 -10.16 -13.00 1.96
C ALA A 115 -10.43 -13.42 0.50
N VAL A 116 -11.48 -14.21 0.31
CA VAL A 116 -12.04 -14.55 -1.00
C VAL A 116 -12.81 -13.35 -1.57
N GLY A 117 -12.81 -13.19 -2.89
CA GLY A 117 -13.50 -12.07 -3.55
C GLY A 117 -12.72 -10.76 -3.54
N ALA A 118 -11.51 -10.76 -2.96
CA ALA A 118 -10.67 -9.60 -2.78
C ALA A 118 -9.30 -9.78 -3.47
N VAL A 119 -8.62 -8.66 -3.71
CA VAL A 119 -7.23 -8.62 -4.20
C VAL A 119 -6.31 -8.28 -3.04
N THR A 120 -5.41 -9.21 -2.69
CA THR A 120 -4.43 -9.05 -1.61
C THR A 120 -3.01 -9.01 -2.18
N GLU A 121 -2.24 -8.00 -1.78
CA GLU A 121 -0.85 -7.85 -2.19
C GLU A 121 0.13 -8.20 -1.06
N PHE A 122 1.14 -9.01 -1.40
CA PHE A 122 2.38 -9.12 -0.64
C PHE A 122 3.46 -8.27 -1.33
N VAL A 123 3.87 -7.17 -0.69
CA VAL A 123 4.91 -6.27 -1.18
C VAL A 123 6.15 -6.37 -0.31
N GLY A 124 7.34 -6.26 -0.90
CA GLY A 124 8.58 -6.37 -0.13
C GLY A 124 9.82 -6.40 -1.00
N GLU A 125 10.98 -6.34 -0.37
CA GLU A 125 12.28 -6.49 -1.04
C GLU A 125 12.52 -7.93 -1.51
N SER A 126 13.56 -8.11 -2.33
CA SER A 126 14.01 -9.44 -2.70
C SER A 126 14.40 -10.24 -1.43
N ALA A 127 14.02 -11.52 -1.42
CA ALA A 127 14.21 -12.44 -0.29
C ALA A 127 13.54 -12.01 1.05
N ALA A 128 12.59 -11.06 1.01
CA ALA A 128 11.74 -10.72 2.16
C ALA A 128 10.75 -11.83 2.55
N GLY A 129 10.53 -12.84 1.69
CA GLY A 129 9.67 -13.99 1.99
C GLY A 129 8.36 -14.08 1.20
N LYS A 130 8.10 -13.15 0.26
CA LYS A 130 6.88 -13.11 -0.57
C LYS A 130 6.51 -14.47 -1.15
N THR A 131 7.40 -15.07 -1.94
CA THR A 131 7.17 -16.38 -2.57
C THR A 131 6.89 -17.49 -1.55
N GLN A 132 7.37 -17.40 -0.30
CA GLN A 132 7.07 -18.41 0.73
C GLN A 132 5.60 -18.36 1.15
N PHE A 133 5.04 -17.17 1.35
CA PHE A 133 3.60 -17.01 1.58
C PHE A 133 2.79 -17.51 0.38
N LEU A 134 3.18 -17.12 -0.83
CA LEU A 134 2.47 -17.54 -2.05
C LEU A 134 2.43 -19.06 -2.20
N LEU A 135 3.57 -19.74 -2.06
CA LEU A 135 3.64 -21.21 -2.13
C LEU A 135 2.81 -21.88 -1.02
N THR A 136 2.79 -21.31 0.19
CA THR A 136 1.97 -21.81 1.30
C THR A 136 0.48 -21.71 0.96
N LEU A 137 0.04 -20.57 0.42
CA LEU A 137 -1.36 -20.35 0.00
C LEU A 137 -1.81 -21.28 -1.13
N LEU A 138 -0.91 -21.62 -2.08
CA LEU A 138 -1.19 -22.60 -3.13
C LEU A 138 -1.56 -23.99 -2.57
N LEU A 139 -1.02 -24.36 -1.42
CA LEU A 139 -1.37 -25.60 -0.72
C LEU A 139 -2.58 -25.39 0.19
N SER A 140 -2.63 -24.27 0.92
CA SER A 140 -3.69 -24.00 1.90
C SER A 140 -5.07 -23.98 1.26
N VAL A 141 -5.23 -23.35 0.08
CA VAL A 141 -6.54 -23.28 -0.60
C VAL A 141 -7.14 -24.66 -0.91
N GLN A 142 -6.29 -25.68 -1.07
CA GLN A 142 -6.71 -27.05 -1.37
C GLN A 142 -7.14 -27.84 -0.13
N ALA A 143 -6.73 -27.39 1.05
CA ALA A 143 -7.15 -28.00 2.31
C ALA A 143 -8.65 -27.74 2.56
N PRO A 144 -9.33 -28.60 3.33
CA PRO A 144 -10.70 -28.37 3.74
C PRO A 144 -10.82 -27.13 4.65
N GLU A 145 -12.04 -26.62 4.80
CA GLU A 145 -12.35 -25.63 5.82
C GLU A 145 -11.96 -26.17 7.22
N PRO A 146 -11.42 -25.33 8.12
CA PRO A 146 -11.22 -23.88 8.00
C PRO A 146 -9.87 -23.45 7.38
N LEU A 147 -9.01 -24.38 6.95
CA LEU A 147 -7.68 -24.02 6.41
C LEU A 147 -7.74 -23.52 4.96
N GLY A 148 -8.69 -24.04 4.18
CA GLY A 148 -8.82 -23.71 2.79
C GLY A 148 -10.24 -23.81 2.30
N LEU A 149 -10.36 -23.97 0.99
CA LEU A 149 -11.63 -24.00 0.27
C LEU A 149 -11.88 -25.36 -0.39
N GLY A 150 -11.01 -26.35 -0.19
CA GLY A 150 -11.04 -27.63 -0.91
C GLY A 150 -10.81 -27.49 -2.42
N LYS A 151 -10.22 -26.38 -2.88
CA LYS A 151 -10.16 -25.96 -4.29
C LYS A 151 -8.73 -25.94 -4.84
N ALA A 152 -8.60 -26.08 -6.15
CA ALA A 152 -7.35 -25.96 -6.89
C ALA A 152 -6.82 -24.50 -6.91
N ALA A 153 -5.55 -24.35 -7.25
CA ALA A 153 -4.87 -23.06 -7.34
C ALA A 153 -4.32 -22.82 -8.76
N LEU A 154 -4.36 -21.56 -9.19
CA LEU A 154 -3.74 -21.09 -10.42
C LEU A 154 -2.57 -20.16 -10.08
N TYR A 155 -1.38 -20.47 -10.59
CA TYR A 155 -0.16 -19.71 -10.37
C TYR A 155 0.38 -19.16 -11.70
N ILE A 156 0.40 -17.83 -11.83
CA ILE A 156 0.98 -17.13 -12.97
C ILE A 156 2.31 -16.54 -12.52
N SER A 157 3.40 -16.94 -13.17
CA SER A 157 4.72 -16.39 -12.87
C SER A 157 5.27 -15.53 -14.00
N THR A 158 5.95 -14.44 -13.64
CA THR A 158 6.65 -13.55 -14.57
C THR A 158 8.17 -13.73 -14.53
N GLU A 159 8.75 -14.00 -13.35
CA GLU A 159 10.20 -14.00 -13.14
C GLU A 159 10.83 -15.41 -13.20
N ALA A 160 10.29 -16.37 -12.45
CA ALA A 160 10.88 -17.70 -12.29
C ALA A 160 9.78 -18.80 -12.29
N PRO A 161 10.04 -20.00 -12.84
CA PRO A 161 9.04 -21.05 -12.81
C PRO A 161 8.66 -21.42 -11.36
N LEU A 162 7.48 -22.03 -11.18
CA LEU A 162 7.03 -22.51 -9.88
C LEU A 162 8.09 -23.41 -9.24
N GLN A 163 8.51 -23.09 -8.01
CA GLN A 163 9.53 -23.83 -7.27
C GLN A 163 8.95 -25.13 -6.70
N THR A 164 8.71 -26.13 -7.55
CA THR A 164 8.06 -27.40 -7.18
C THR A 164 8.79 -28.15 -6.06
N THR A 165 10.12 -28.13 -6.02
CA THR A 165 10.91 -28.71 -4.92
C THR A 165 10.56 -28.07 -3.58
N ARG A 166 10.46 -26.74 -3.54
CA ARG A 166 10.11 -26.01 -2.32
C ARG A 166 8.64 -26.26 -1.94
N LEU A 167 7.74 -26.25 -2.92
CA LEU A 167 6.32 -26.55 -2.70
C LEU A 167 6.12 -27.96 -2.11
N ASN A 168 6.85 -28.96 -2.63
CA ASN A 168 6.82 -30.32 -2.09
C ASN A 168 7.42 -30.40 -0.67
N GLN A 169 8.48 -29.64 -0.39
CA GLN A 169 9.03 -29.56 0.97
C GLN A 169 8.00 -29.00 1.95
N LEU A 170 7.29 -27.92 1.59
CA LEU A 170 6.19 -27.37 2.40
C LEU A 170 5.10 -28.41 2.64
N LEU A 171 4.65 -29.08 1.58
CA LEU A 171 3.61 -30.11 1.67
C LEU A 171 3.97 -31.24 2.65
N GLN A 172 5.24 -31.65 2.69
CA GLN A 172 5.70 -32.73 3.55
C GLN A 172 6.00 -32.29 4.99
N ARG A 173 6.44 -31.05 5.18
CA ARG A 173 6.98 -30.58 6.47
C ARG A 173 6.03 -29.68 7.24
N HIS A 174 5.03 -29.07 6.60
CA HIS A 174 4.10 -28.18 7.28
C HIS A 174 3.24 -28.96 8.28
N PRO A 175 3.25 -28.64 9.60
CA PRO A 175 2.57 -29.43 10.62
C PRO A 175 1.07 -29.62 10.35
N LYS A 176 0.36 -28.52 10.03
CA LYS A 176 -1.08 -28.57 9.71
C LYS A 176 -1.41 -29.43 8.50
N LEU A 177 -0.60 -29.38 7.43
CA LEU A 177 -0.84 -30.16 6.20
C LEU A 177 -0.48 -31.63 6.39
N ALA A 178 0.58 -31.92 7.14
CA ALA A 178 1.00 -33.28 7.46
C ALA A 178 -0.02 -34.00 8.36
N ALA A 179 -0.72 -33.24 9.22
CA ALA A 179 -1.77 -33.77 10.09
C ALA A 179 -3.09 -34.08 9.36
N LEU A 180 -3.28 -33.61 8.12
CA LEU A 180 -4.50 -33.89 7.35
C LEU A 180 -4.60 -35.36 6.95
N PRO A 181 -5.83 -35.92 6.88
CA PRO A 181 -6.12 -37.20 6.24
C PRO A 181 -5.57 -37.26 4.82
N ALA A 182 -5.31 -38.47 4.31
CA ALA A 182 -4.67 -38.64 3.01
C ALA A 182 -5.54 -38.14 1.85
N GLU A 183 -6.86 -38.24 1.99
CA GLU A 183 -7.89 -37.78 1.06
C GLU A 183 -7.98 -36.25 0.96
N ASP A 184 -7.72 -35.55 2.07
CA ASP A 184 -7.82 -34.10 2.20
C ASP A 184 -6.47 -33.40 2.01
N ARG A 185 -5.40 -34.18 1.85
CA ARG A 185 -4.06 -33.63 1.71
C ARG A 185 -3.91 -32.89 0.37
N PRO A 186 -3.37 -31.66 0.37
CA PRO A 186 -3.07 -30.95 -0.85
C PRO A 186 -2.13 -31.74 -1.78
N SER A 187 -2.16 -31.42 -3.07
CA SER A 187 -1.29 -32.04 -4.06
C SER A 187 -0.71 -31.00 -5.02
N LEU A 188 0.43 -31.34 -5.63
CA LEU A 188 1.02 -30.52 -6.68
C LEU A 188 0.19 -30.59 -7.98
N SER A 189 -0.60 -31.65 -8.19
CA SER A 189 -1.45 -31.80 -9.38
C SER A 189 -2.64 -30.82 -9.42
N LYS A 190 -3.07 -30.33 -8.25
CA LYS A 190 -4.10 -29.30 -8.11
C LYS A 190 -3.55 -27.87 -8.21
N VAL A 191 -2.27 -27.71 -8.56
CA VAL A 191 -1.66 -26.41 -8.85
C VAL A 191 -1.41 -26.30 -10.35
N GLN A 192 -2.23 -25.52 -11.04
CA GLN A 192 -2.00 -25.17 -12.43
C GLN A 192 -1.04 -23.99 -12.49
N SER A 193 0.07 -24.11 -13.22
CA SER A 193 1.04 -23.04 -13.34
C SER A 193 1.28 -22.65 -14.80
N THR A 194 1.35 -21.35 -15.07
CA THR A 194 1.79 -20.82 -16.36
C THR A 194 2.83 -19.73 -16.16
N ARG A 195 3.75 -19.59 -17.12
CA ARG A 195 4.78 -18.56 -17.13
C ARG A 195 4.48 -17.57 -18.24
N VAL A 196 4.55 -16.28 -17.91
CA VAL A 196 4.35 -15.18 -18.85
C VAL A 196 5.62 -14.33 -18.90
N HIS A 197 6.07 -13.98 -20.09
CA HIS A 197 7.38 -13.35 -20.30
C HIS A 197 7.30 -11.87 -20.66
N ASP A 198 6.11 -11.39 -21.02
CA ASP A 198 5.88 -10.02 -21.45
C ASP A 198 4.47 -9.56 -21.04
N LEU A 199 4.25 -8.26 -21.17
CA LEU A 199 3.02 -7.60 -20.78
C LEU A 199 1.82 -8.03 -21.64
N GLU A 200 2.03 -8.30 -22.93
CA GLU A 200 0.95 -8.65 -23.86
C GLU A 200 0.39 -10.04 -23.52
N ALA A 201 1.27 -11.02 -23.30
CA ALA A 201 0.90 -12.37 -22.88
C ALA A 201 0.22 -12.35 -21.50
N GLN A 202 0.72 -11.55 -20.56
CA GLN A 202 0.09 -11.36 -19.25
C GLN A 202 -1.32 -10.79 -19.38
N ASP A 203 -1.51 -9.69 -20.12
CA ASP A 203 -2.81 -9.07 -20.36
C ASP A 203 -3.77 -10.04 -21.05
N HIS A 204 -3.30 -10.78 -22.06
CA HIS A 204 -4.10 -11.75 -22.79
C HIS A 204 -4.57 -12.90 -21.90
N ILE A 205 -3.67 -13.48 -21.09
CA ILE A 205 -4.02 -14.56 -20.17
C ILE A 205 -5.04 -14.09 -19.14
N LEU A 206 -4.82 -12.93 -18.52
CA LEU A 206 -5.72 -12.41 -17.49
C LEU A 206 -7.09 -11.99 -18.05
N ARG A 207 -7.15 -11.46 -19.28
CA ARG A 207 -8.42 -11.03 -19.89
C ARG A 207 -9.24 -12.16 -20.50
N PHE A 208 -8.58 -13.18 -21.05
CA PHE A 208 -9.27 -14.20 -21.85
C PHE A 208 -9.12 -15.60 -21.27
N GLN A 209 -7.90 -16.06 -21.01
CA GLN A 209 -7.67 -17.46 -20.62
C GLN A 209 -8.13 -17.75 -19.19
N VAL A 210 -7.81 -16.87 -18.23
CA VAL A 210 -8.22 -17.03 -16.84
C VAL A 210 -9.74 -17.01 -16.70
N PRO A 211 -10.48 -16.01 -17.23
CA PRO A 211 -11.94 -16.04 -17.19
C PRO A 211 -12.53 -17.26 -17.90
N ALA A 212 -11.98 -17.70 -19.04
CA ALA A 212 -12.45 -18.88 -19.74
C ALA A 212 -12.24 -20.17 -18.93
N LEU A 213 -11.15 -20.28 -18.17
CA LEU A 213 -10.88 -21.40 -17.28
C LEU A 213 -11.81 -21.39 -16.05
N LEU A 214 -12.02 -20.21 -15.45
CA LEU A 214 -12.89 -20.03 -14.28
C LEU A 214 -14.38 -20.18 -14.60
N SER A 215 -14.80 -19.90 -15.84
CA SER A 215 -16.21 -20.02 -16.26
C SER A 215 -16.63 -21.44 -16.63
N ARG A 216 -15.72 -22.43 -16.56
CA ARG A 216 -16.07 -23.82 -16.86
C ARG A 216 -17.03 -24.35 -15.78
N PRO A 217 -18.05 -25.16 -16.13
CA PRO A 217 -19.01 -25.70 -15.16
C PRO A 217 -18.36 -26.46 -14.00
N ASN A 218 -17.23 -27.12 -14.26
CA ASN A 218 -16.48 -27.91 -13.28
C ASN A 218 -15.18 -27.20 -12.87
N SER A 219 -15.11 -25.87 -12.94
CA SER A 219 -13.93 -25.14 -12.48
C SER A 219 -13.85 -25.22 -10.95
N ASP A 220 -12.75 -25.80 -10.46
CA ASP A 220 -12.50 -26.02 -9.04
C ASP A 220 -11.45 -25.05 -8.48
N ILE A 221 -11.16 -23.95 -9.17
CA ILE A 221 -10.12 -23.01 -8.76
C ILE A 221 -10.65 -22.05 -7.70
N GLY A 222 -9.93 -21.94 -6.57
CA GLY A 222 -10.27 -21.06 -5.44
C GLY A 222 -9.28 -19.93 -5.20
N LEU A 223 -8.11 -19.99 -5.84
CA LEU A 223 -7.03 -19.03 -5.66
C LEU A 223 -6.31 -18.75 -6.99
N LEU A 224 -6.11 -17.48 -7.29
CA LEU A 224 -5.22 -17.00 -8.35
C LEU A 224 -4.03 -16.28 -7.72
N VAL A 225 -2.81 -16.74 -8.01
CA VAL A 225 -1.56 -16.11 -7.59
C VAL A 225 -0.83 -15.52 -8.80
N ILE A 226 -0.29 -14.30 -8.68
CA ILE A 226 0.57 -13.67 -9.70
C ILE A 226 1.92 -13.26 -9.05
N ASP A 227 3.02 -13.93 -9.43
CA ASP A 227 4.37 -13.70 -8.90
C ASP A 227 5.38 -13.31 -10.01
N SER A 228 5.76 -12.04 -10.19
CA SER A 228 5.30 -10.81 -9.54
C SER A 228 4.47 -9.97 -10.52
N ILE A 229 3.48 -9.23 -10.02
CA ILE A 229 2.56 -8.43 -10.85
C ILE A 229 3.27 -7.28 -11.58
N ALA A 230 4.39 -6.81 -11.03
CA ALA A 230 5.10 -5.63 -11.50
C ALA A 230 6.18 -5.89 -12.56
N ALA A 231 6.65 -7.13 -12.71
CA ALA A 231 7.81 -7.45 -13.55
C ALA A 231 7.65 -6.97 -15.00
N ASN A 232 6.48 -7.21 -15.60
CA ASN A 232 6.20 -6.86 -17.00
C ASN A 232 5.76 -5.39 -17.19
N TYR A 233 5.50 -4.67 -16.09
CA TYR A 233 5.19 -3.24 -16.13
C TYR A 233 6.42 -2.37 -15.96
N ARG A 234 7.66 -2.87 -16.07
CA ARG A 234 8.88 -2.07 -15.91
C ARG A 234 9.15 -1.12 -17.11
N PRO A 235 9.75 0.07 -16.88
CA PRO A 235 9.98 1.09 -17.93
C PRO A 235 10.81 0.63 -19.12
N GLU A 236 11.67 -0.38 -18.93
CA GLU A 236 12.50 -0.94 -20.00
C GLU A 236 11.75 -1.51 -21.22
N PHE A 237 10.42 -1.66 -21.16
CA PHE A 237 9.59 -2.10 -22.28
C PHE A 237 9.04 -0.95 -23.15
N ASP A 238 9.21 0.32 -22.74
CA ASP A 238 8.77 1.50 -23.53
C ASP A 238 9.88 2.02 -24.48
N LYS A 239 10.82 1.14 -24.87
CA LYS A 239 12.01 1.43 -25.70
C LYS A 239 11.72 1.88 -27.14
N GLY A 240 10.47 2.15 -27.51
CA GLY A 240 10.05 2.42 -28.89
C GLY A 240 9.60 3.85 -29.22
N HIS A 241 9.47 4.77 -28.25
CA HIS A 241 8.84 6.07 -28.51
C HIS A 241 9.67 7.27 -28.07
N ALA A 242 10.64 7.63 -28.90
CA ALA A 242 11.49 8.83 -28.79
C ALA A 242 10.74 10.18 -28.92
N ARG A 243 9.43 10.25 -28.61
CA ARG A 243 8.59 11.43 -28.86
C ARG A 243 7.50 11.72 -27.82
N ARG A 244 7.32 10.90 -26.78
CA ARG A 244 6.35 11.20 -25.70
C ARG A 244 7.04 11.91 -24.55
N THR A 245 6.34 12.84 -23.92
CA THR A 245 6.82 13.44 -22.67
C THR A 245 6.79 12.37 -21.56
N ALA A 246 7.68 12.47 -20.57
CA ALA A 246 7.70 11.54 -19.44
C ALA A 246 6.33 11.48 -18.71
N ALA A 247 5.60 12.60 -18.70
CA ALA A 247 4.26 12.69 -18.13
C ALA A 247 3.22 11.85 -18.89
N GLU A 248 3.22 11.87 -20.23
CA GLU A 248 2.30 11.07 -21.05
C GLU A 248 2.53 9.56 -20.89
N ALA A 249 3.80 9.14 -20.85
CA ALA A 249 4.16 7.74 -20.62
C ALA A 249 3.69 7.27 -19.22
N PHE A 250 3.88 8.11 -18.21
CA PHE A 250 3.43 7.83 -16.84
C PHE A 250 1.90 7.75 -16.72
N ALA A 251 1.17 8.67 -17.37
CA ALA A 251 -0.29 8.67 -17.38
C ALA A 251 -0.85 7.40 -18.04
N LYS A 252 -0.30 7.00 -19.20
CA LYS A 252 -0.70 5.78 -19.90
C LYS A 252 -0.44 4.53 -19.02
N ARG A 253 0.74 4.43 -18.40
CA ARG A 253 1.04 3.33 -17.46
C ARG A 253 0.04 3.30 -16.31
N SER A 254 -0.25 4.46 -15.72
CA SER A 254 -1.22 4.56 -14.61
C SER A 254 -2.60 4.05 -15.04
N GLN A 255 -3.06 4.42 -16.23
CA GLN A 255 -4.32 3.89 -16.78
C GLN A 255 -4.29 2.36 -16.97
N GLN A 256 -3.20 1.80 -17.51
CA GLN A 256 -3.06 0.35 -17.69
C GLN A 256 -3.07 -0.40 -16.35
N VAL A 257 -2.36 0.12 -15.35
CA VAL A 257 -2.33 -0.45 -13.99
C VAL A 257 -3.71 -0.38 -13.32
N ALA A 258 -4.44 0.73 -13.51
CA ALA A 258 -5.81 0.86 -13.00
C ALA A 258 -6.76 -0.15 -13.68
N GLN A 259 -6.65 -0.35 -15.00
CA GLN A 259 -7.44 -1.34 -15.74
C GLN A 259 -7.14 -2.77 -15.29
N LEU A 260 -5.85 -3.09 -15.06
CA LEU A 260 -5.44 -4.37 -14.52
C LEU A 260 -6.05 -4.62 -13.13
N GLY A 261 -5.97 -3.63 -12.23
CA GLY A 261 -6.54 -3.75 -10.90
C GLY A 261 -8.07 -3.92 -10.92
N ALA A 262 -8.77 -3.19 -11.79
CA ALA A 262 -10.20 -3.39 -12.02
C ALA A 262 -10.51 -4.81 -12.52
N LEU A 263 -9.76 -5.30 -13.51
CA LEU A 263 -9.91 -6.66 -14.03
C LEU A 263 -9.71 -7.73 -12.93
N LEU A 264 -8.68 -7.60 -12.10
CA LEU A 264 -8.41 -8.56 -11.03
C LEU A 264 -9.50 -8.54 -9.95
N ARG A 265 -10.02 -7.36 -9.59
CA ARG A 265 -11.18 -7.24 -8.69
C ARG A 265 -12.44 -7.86 -9.28
N ASP A 266 -12.67 -7.71 -10.58
CA ASP A 266 -13.80 -8.33 -11.26
C ASP A 266 -13.67 -9.85 -11.28
N ILE A 267 -12.47 -10.38 -11.55
CA ILE A 267 -12.19 -11.82 -11.47
C ILE A 267 -12.45 -12.33 -10.05
N ALA A 268 -11.89 -11.68 -9.02
CA ALA A 268 -12.05 -12.10 -7.64
C ALA A 268 -13.53 -12.19 -7.24
N ARG A 269 -14.30 -11.11 -7.49
CA ARG A 269 -15.72 -11.02 -7.11
C ARG A 269 -16.62 -11.94 -7.93
N LYS A 270 -16.47 -11.94 -9.26
CA LYS A 270 -17.33 -12.70 -10.18
C LYS A 270 -17.20 -14.21 -9.95
N TYR A 271 -15.97 -14.69 -9.75
CA TYR A 271 -15.70 -16.12 -9.60
C TYR A 271 -15.59 -16.57 -8.14
N LYS A 272 -15.72 -15.64 -7.19
CA LYS A 272 -15.58 -15.89 -5.74
C LYS A 272 -14.30 -16.66 -5.42
N ILE A 273 -13.17 -16.11 -5.89
CA ILE A 273 -11.83 -16.64 -5.62
C ILE A 273 -10.99 -15.61 -4.88
N ALA A 274 -9.98 -16.06 -4.14
CA ALA A 274 -8.94 -15.17 -3.62
C ALA A 274 -7.97 -14.82 -4.76
N VAL A 275 -7.61 -13.54 -4.90
CA VAL A 275 -6.57 -13.10 -5.83
C VAL A 275 -5.39 -12.54 -5.03
N VAL A 276 -4.22 -13.14 -5.20
CA VAL A 276 -3.01 -12.78 -4.45
C VAL A 276 -1.90 -12.41 -5.42
N VAL A 277 -1.25 -11.28 -5.16
CA VAL A 277 -0.23 -10.72 -6.05
C VAL A 277 1.03 -10.40 -5.27
N ALA A 278 2.19 -10.74 -5.84
CA ALA A 278 3.49 -10.33 -5.31
C ALA A 278 3.94 -9.04 -6.00
N ASN A 279 4.46 -8.10 -5.22
CA ASN A 279 5.05 -6.87 -5.75
C ASN A 279 6.44 -6.62 -5.17
N GLN A 280 7.31 -6.05 -5.98
CA GLN A 280 8.65 -5.64 -5.58
C GLN A 280 8.65 -4.18 -5.19
N VAL A 281 9.66 -3.77 -4.43
CA VAL A 281 9.91 -2.37 -4.12
C VAL A 281 11.16 -1.85 -4.84
N ALA A 282 11.22 -0.55 -5.01
CA ALA A 282 12.40 0.18 -5.47
C ALA A 282 12.93 1.09 -4.36
N ASP A 283 14.24 1.29 -4.34
CA ASP A 283 14.90 2.21 -3.42
C ASP A 283 14.59 3.65 -3.80
N ARG A 284 14.32 4.48 -2.79
CA ARG A 284 14.15 5.92 -2.98
C ARG A 284 15.48 6.63 -2.75
N PHE A 285 16.05 7.15 -3.82
CA PHE A 285 17.20 8.04 -3.75
C PHE A 285 16.71 9.49 -3.68
N THR A 286 16.91 10.15 -2.54
CA THR A 286 16.84 11.61 -2.50
C THR A 286 18.08 12.17 -3.20
N PRO A 287 17.94 13.09 -4.18
CA PRO A 287 19.10 13.82 -4.70
C PRO A 287 19.82 14.46 -3.51
N GLN A 288 21.09 14.14 -3.31
CA GLN A 288 21.91 14.93 -2.40
C GLN A 288 21.99 16.32 -3.02
N ASP A 289 21.45 17.33 -2.32
CA ASP A 289 21.89 18.69 -2.57
C ASP A 289 23.41 18.68 -2.45
N HIS A 290 24.12 19.01 -3.53
CA HIS A 290 25.55 19.19 -3.51
C HIS A 290 25.85 20.35 -2.54
N ALA A 291 25.99 20.04 -1.25
CA ALA A 291 26.61 20.93 -0.31
C ALA A 291 28.01 21.19 -0.86
N VAL A 292 28.19 22.39 -1.40
CA VAL A 292 29.48 22.89 -1.88
C VAL A 292 30.44 22.74 -0.70
N SER A 293 31.38 21.79 -0.80
CA SER A 293 32.48 21.66 0.17
C SER A 293 33.27 22.96 0.19
N LEU A 294 32.93 23.87 1.11
CA LEU A 294 33.69 25.07 1.46
C LEU A 294 34.96 24.73 2.26
N SER A 295 35.60 23.60 1.98
CA SER A 295 36.79 23.11 2.69
C SER A 295 38.02 22.92 1.79
N GLN A 296 38.00 23.43 0.55
CA GLN A 296 39.18 23.47 -0.32
C GLN A 296 39.52 24.90 -0.78
N MET A 297 39.82 25.79 0.18
CA MET A 297 40.56 27.02 -0.10
C MET A 297 41.58 27.32 1.02
N ALA A 298 42.50 26.39 1.25
CA ALA A 298 43.69 26.67 2.05
C ALA A 298 44.84 25.71 1.72
N SER A 299 45.43 25.82 0.52
CA SER A 299 46.84 25.48 0.26
C SER A 299 47.17 25.60 -1.24
N GLN A 300 47.73 26.72 -1.66
CA GLN A 300 48.62 26.75 -2.84
C GLN A 300 49.95 27.38 -2.42
N PRO A 301 51.09 26.67 -2.52
CA PRO A 301 52.41 27.28 -2.47
C PRO A 301 52.70 27.97 -3.80
N GLY A 302 53.24 29.18 -3.73
CA GLY A 302 53.55 30.00 -4.89
C GLY A 302 54.75 29.51 -5.70
N THR A 303 54.72 29.79 -7.00
CA THR A 303 55.92 29.95 -7.82
C THR A 303 55.73 31.12 -8.80
N GLN A 304 56.70 32.02 -8.76
CA GLN A 304 56.83 33.23 -9.58
C GLN A 304 57.02 32.92 -11.07
N ARG A 305 56.52 33.81 -11.96
CA ARG A 305 57.28 34.34 -13.11
C ARG A 305 56.63 35.56 -13.78
N SER A 306 57.34 36.68 -13.69
CA SER A 306 57.67 37.70 -14.72
C SER A 306 56.58 38.43 -15.55
N ARG A 307 56.38 39.71 -15.17
CA ARG A 307 56.04 40.99 -15.86
C ARG A 307 56.48 41.20 -17.35
N PRO A 308 56.24 42.36 -18.03
CA PRO A 308 55.37 43.56 -17.77
C PRO A 308 54.63 44.17 -19.02
N GLY A 309 53.75 45.19 -18.83
CA GLY A 309 53.40 46.13 -19.92
C GLY A 309 52.28 47.17 -19.73
N SER A 310 52.56 48.27 -19.01
CA SER A 310 52.15 49.69 -19.26
C SER A 310 50.68 50.21 -19.22
N PRO A 311 50.46 51.52 -18.91
CA PRO A 311 49.29 52.03 -18.16
C PRO A 311 48.52 53.20 -18.86
N PRO A 312 47.86 54.19 -18.18
CA PRO A 312 46.40 54.41 -18.20
C PRO A 312 45.96 55.76 -18.83
N GLN A 313 44.64 56.00 -19.05
CA GLN A 313 44.12 57.38 -19.17
C GLN A 313 42.70 57.55 -18.59
N SER A 314 42.60 58.59 -17.75
CA SER A 314 41.39 59.18 -17.18
C SER A 314 40.69 60.11 -18.18
N THR A 315 39.37 60.28 -18.06
CA THR A 315 38.73 61.60 -18.16
C THR A 315 37.45 61.66 -17.32
N ALA A 316 37.25 62.82 -16.69
CA ALA A 316 36.17 63.16 -15.78
C ALA A 316 35.09 64.00 -16.47
N ARG A 317 33.82 63.93 -16.00
CA ARG A 317 32.94 65.11 -15.80
C ARG A 317 31.62 64.75 -15.08
N ARG A 318 31.00 65.80 -14.53
CA ARG A 318 30.21 65.91 -13.28
C ARG A 318 28.73 66.37 -13.61
N PRO A 319 27.88 66.87 -12.68
CA PRO A 319 26.67 66.23 -12.14
C PRO A 319 25.32 66.96 -12.43
N THR A 320 24.19 66.41 -11.98
CA THR A 320 22.91 67.04 -11.50
C THR A 320 21.80 65.97 -11.55
N ALA A 321 20.77 65.81 -10.71
CA ALA A 321 20.20 66.50 -9.54
C ALA A 321 19.35 65.46 -8.72
N ALA A 322 19.15 65.70 -7.42
CA ALA A 322 18.13 65.05 -6.55
C ALA A 322 17.03 66.09 -6.23
N PRO A 323 15.78 65.73 -5.80
CA PRO A 323 15.48 65.15 -4.47
C PRO A 323 14.17 64.27 -4.44
N PRO A 324 13.51 63.96 -3.30
CA PRO A 324 14.00 63.29 -2.07
C PRO A 324 13.10 62.13 -1.52
N LEU A 325 13.70 61.37 -0.59
CA LEU A 325 13.18 60.80 0.68
C LEU A 325 11.94 59.88 0.72
N SER A 326 12.17 58.63 1.14
CA SER A 326 11.37 57.94 2.17
C SER A 326 12.21 56.86 2.88
N GLN A 327 11.91 56.68 4.16
CA GLN A 327 12.80 56.26 5.24
C GLN A 327 13.11 54.75 5.28
N HIS A 328 14.36 54.46 5.66
CA HIS A 328 14.83 53.17 6.14
C HIS A 328 14.17 52.80 7.48
N VAL A 329 13.77 51.54 7.61
CA VAL A 329 13.43 50.84 8.87
C VAL A 329 14.20 49.49 8.86
N PRO A 330 14.72 48.99 10.00
CA PRO A 330 16.03 48.35 10.06
C PRO A 330 16.01 46.81 10.07
N LEU A 331 17.23 46.30 9.84
CA LEU A 331 17.78 44.97 10.10
C LEU A 331 17.05 44.15 11.20
N SER A 332 16.47 43.01 10.83
CA SER A 332 16.09 41.93 11.74
C SER A 332 16.97 40.69 11.47
N THR A 333 17.99 40.56 12.30
CA THR A 333 18.51 39.33 12.93
C THR A 333 18.27 38.00 12.21
N THR A 334 19.40 37.44 11.76
CA THR A 334 19.68 36.00 11.59
C THR A 334 18.89 35.11 12.56
N SER A 335 17.88 34.40 12.04
CA SER A 335 17.36 33.19 12.67
C SER A 335 18.03 32.00 12.00
N ASP A 336 18.76 31.22 12.80
CA ASP A 336 19.34 29.93 12.46
C ASP A 336 18.37 29.08 11.62
N HIS A 337 18.69 28.89 10.34
CA HIS A 337 18.15 27.80 9.56
C HIS A 337 18.89 26.52 9.97
N SER A 338 18.64 26.05 11.18
CA SER A 338 18.81 24.65 11.50
C SER A 338 17.82 23.87 10.63
N ASN A 339 18.36 23.11 9.68
CA ASN A 339 17.68 22.12 8.84
C ASN A 339 16.98 21.04 9.69
N ASN A 340 15.89 21.42 10.35
CA ASN A 340 14.90 20.48 10.85
C ASN A 340 14.01 20.10 9.68
N LEU A 341 14.38 19.04 8.95
CA LEU A 341 13.46 18.30 8.07
C LEU A 341 12.41 17.53 8.92
N SER A 342 11.68 18.23 9.79
CA SER A 342 10.40 17.72 10.28
C SER A 342 9.39 18.03 9.17
N THR A 343 9.10 17.03 8.35
CA THR A 343 8.04 17.12 7.33
C THR A 343 6.68 17.03 8.02
N ASP A 344 6.31 18.11 8.71
CA ASP A 344 4.98 18.30 9.30
C ASP A 344 3.94 18.72 8.24
N ASP A 345 4.31 18.78 6.96
CA ASP A 345 3.37 19.00 5.86
C ASP A 345 2.60 17.69 5.59
N PRO A 346 1.29 17.62 5.93
CA PRO A 346 0.48 16.42 5.71
C PRO A 346 0.26 16.11 4.22
N LEU A 347 0.54 17.08 3.33
CA LEU A 347 0.46 16.90 1.89
C LEU A 347 1.77 16.41 1.26
N SER A 348 2.85 16.37 2.04
CA SER A 348 4.12 15.84 1.57
C SER A 348 4.05 14.32 1.37
N LEU A 349 4.68 13.82 0.31
CA LEU A 349 4.79 12.39 0.06
C LEU A 349 5.46 11.66 1.24
N ASP A 350 6.43 12.33 1.89
CA ASP A 350 7.18 11.78 3.02
C ASP A 350 6.29 11.51 4.22
N HIS A 351 5.31 12.39 4.46
CA HIS A 351 4.30 12.19 5.49
C HIS A 351 3.29 11.10 5.08
N GLN A 352 2.81 11.12 3.83
CA GLN A 352 1.71 10.24 3.41
C GLN A 352 2.14 8.78 3.18
N GLN A 353 3.41 8.53 2.85
CA GLN A 353 3.87 7.20 2.42
C GLN A 353 3.67 6.09 3.46
N CYS A 354 3.64 6.40 4.77
CA CYS A 354 3.44 5.39 5.82
C CYS A 354 2.08 4.69 5.69
N PHE A 355 1.06 5.40 5.21
CA PHE A 355 -0.31 4.89 5.09
C PHE A 355 -0.52 3.94 3.92
N PHE A 356 0.38 3.93 2.93
CA PHE A 356 0.20 3.11 1.74
C PHE A 356 1.41 2.29 1.32
N THR A 357 2.64 2.67 1.63
CA THR A 357 3.81 1.91 1.20
C THR A 357 4.11 0.72 2.12
N GLY A 358 3.92 0.91 3.43
CA GLY A 358 4.42 0.00 4.47
C GLY A 358 5.75 0.43 5.08
N TRP A 359 6.41 1.45 4.52
CA TRP A 359 7.63 2.08 5.05
C TRP A 359 7.36 3.51 5.49
N GLY A 360 8.21 4.06 6.36
CA GLY A 360 8.15 5.47 6.77
C GLY A 360 7.45 5.74 8.10
N ASP A 361 7.14 4.71 8.89
CA ASP A 361 6.51 4.89 10.22
C ASP A 361 7.45 5.47 11.27
N ASN A 362 8.77 5.28 11.11
CA ASN A 362 9.73 5.70 12.11
C ASN A 362 10.22 7.13 11.79
N PRO A 363 9.89 8.14 12.63
CA PRO A 363 10.38 9.49 12.41
C PRO A 363 11.92 9.51 12.47
N PHE A 364 12.57 8.70 13.31
CA PHE A 364 14.03 8.72 13.43
C PHE A 364 14.78 8.14 12.22
N THR A 365 14.10 7.51 11.26
CA THR A 365 14.70 7.14 9.95
C THR A 365 14.89 8.32 8.99
N HIS A 366 14.76 9.58 9.46
CA HIS A 366 15.07 10.81 8.72
C HIS A 366 16.44 10.85 8.03
N GLN A 367 17.39 9.97 8.39
CA GLN A 367 18.59 9.77 7.60
C GLN A 367 18.36 8.84 6.39
N ASN A 368 17.40 9.14 5.50
CA ASN A 368 17.27 8.70 4.09
C ASN A 368 17.65 7.26 3.64
N GLN A 369 18.00 6.33 4.52
CA GLN A 369 18.88 5.23 4.12
C GLN A 369 18.15 3.96 3.70
N ASN A 370 16.82 3.87 3.81
CA ASN A 370 16.09 2.67 3.37
C ASN A 370 14.59 2.91 3.09
N LEU A 371 14.16 4.10 2.65
CA LEU A 371 12.79 4.26 2.17
C LEU A 371 12.59 3.48 0.88
N LYS A 372 11.54 2.66 0.84
CA LYS A 372 11.19 1.81 -0.29
C LYS A 372 9.82 2.18 -0.82
N THR A 373 9.69 2.17 -2.15
CA THR A 373 8.42 2.45 -2.82
C THR A 373 7.95 1.21 -3.58
N PRO A 374 6.73 0.72 -3.37
CA PRO A 374 6.12 -0.32 -4.21
C PRO A 374 6.18 0.03 -5.70
N SER A 375 6.57 -0.93 -6.54
CA SER A 375 6.93 -0.66 -7.95
C SER A 375 5.78 -0.12 -8.81
N LEU A 376 4.53 -0.42 -8.46
CA LEU A 376 3.35 0.04 -9.19
C LEU A 376 2.71 1.32 -8.64
N GLY A 377 3.25 1.85 -7.54
CA GLY A 377 2.86 3.14 -6.96
C GLY A 377 1.42 3.25 -6.46
N LEU A 378 0.97 4.49 -6.30
CA LEU A 378 -0.32 4.82 -5.68
C LEU A 378 -1.53 4.37 -6.54
N THR A 379 -1.43 4.47 -7.86
CA THR A 379 -2.52 4.05 -8.77
C THR A 379 -2.92 2.59 -8.55
N TRP A 380 -1.93 1.72 -8.33
CA TRP A 380 -2.14 0.31 -8.00
C TRP A 380 -2.66 0.11 -6.58
N THR A 381 -2.12 0.86 -5.62
CA THR A 381 -2.55 0.83 -4.21
C THR A 381 -4.07 0.96 -4.10
N ASN A 382 -4.65 1.89 -4.85
CA ASN A 382 -6.10 2.16 -4.86
C ASN A 382 -6.95 1.02 -5.47
N GLN A 383 -6.33 -0.04 -5.99
CA GLN A 383 -7.00 -1.21 -6.56
C GLN A 383 -7.04 -2.40 -5.60
N LEU A 384 -6.34 -2.31 -4.46
CA LEU A 384 -6.17 -3.41 -3.51
C LEU A 384 -7.22 -3.35 -2.41
N SER A 385 -7.63 -4.51 -1.92
CA SER A 385 -8.42 -4.63 -0.69
C SER A 385 -7.50 -4.73 0.53
N THR A 386 -6.35 -5.38 0.37
CA THR A 386 -5.39 -5.62 1.44
C THR A 386 -3.97 -5.47 0.90
N ARG A 387 -3.12 -4.76 1.64
CA ARG A 387 -1.67 -4.72 1.40
C ARG A 387 -0.92 -5.17 2.64
N ILE A 388 -0.06 -6.16 2.44
CA ILE A 388 0.85 -6.69 3.44
C ILE A 388 2.29 -6.39 2.98
N ALA A 389 3.01 -5.61 3.78
CA ALA A 389 4.42 -5.34 3.58
C ALA A 389 5.28 -6.38 4.32
N LEU A 390 6.23 -6.98 3.61
CA LEU A 390 7.24 -7.87 4.16
C LEU A 390 8.56 -7.11 4.25
N LEU A 391 8.93 -6.76 5.47
CA LEU A 391 10.13 -6.01 5.80
C LEU A 391 11.28 -6.99 6.08
N ARG A 392 12.49 -6.60 5.69
CA ARG A 392 13.70 -7.38 5.92
C ARG A 392 14.81 -6.46 6.40
N GLU A 393 15.33 -6.74 7.59
CA GLU A 393 16.35 -5.91 8.24
C GLU A 393 17.59 -6.75 8.55
N PRO A 394 18.80 -6.23 8.30
CA PRO A 394 20.03 -6.89 8.72
C PRO A 394 20.16 -6.78 10.24
N VAL A 395 20.52 -7.89 10.89
CA VAL A 395 20.96 -7.92 12.28
C VAL A 395 22.48 -7.96 12.26
N TYR A 396 23.10 -7.01 12.96
CA TYR A 396 24.55 -6.91 13.04
C TYR A 396 25.07 -7.48 14.35
N THR A 397 26.16 -8.24 14.31
CA THR A 397 26.92 -8.55 15.52
C THR A 397 27.70 -7.33 15.98
N HIS A 398 27.67 -7.01 17.27
CA HIS A 398 28.51 -5.96 17.84
C HIS A 398 29.99 -6.33 17.63
N PRO A 399 30.73 -5.56 16.82
CA PRO A 399 32.15 -5.83 16.61
C PRO A 399 32.94 -5.56 17.90
N LYS A 400 34.06 -6.27 18.09
CA LYS A 400 35.08 -5.82 19.03
C LYS A 400 35.69 -4.52 18.49
N LEU A 401 36.24 -3.67 19.37
CA LEU A 401 36.78 -2.36 18.99
C LEU A 401 37.79 -2.49 17.83
N GLY A 402 37.44 -1.96 16.65
CA GLY A 402 38.26 -1.98 15.44
C GLY A 402 37.84 -2.95 14.33
N GLU A 403 36.79 -3.76 14.52
CA GLU A 403 36.26 -4.66 13.50
C GLU A 403 35.08 -4.06 12.72
N GLU A 404 34.93 -4.46 11.45
CA GLU A 404 33.80 -4.05 10.59
C GLU A 404 32.48 -4.68 11.07
N MET A 405 31.36 -3.98 10.86
CA MET A 405 30.04 -4.50 11.17
C MET A 405 29.67 -5.65 10.22
N VAL A 406 29.59 -6.86 10.75
CA VAL A 406 29.17 -8.05 9.98
C VAL A 406 27.68 -8.30 10.21
N VAL A 407 26.94 -8.54 9.12
CA VAL A 407 25.54 -8.99 9.20
C VAL A 407 25.53 -10.46 9.67
N SER A 408 24.99 -10.70 10.86
CA SER A 408 24.92 -12.02 11.46
C SER A 408 23.68 -12.80 11.03
N SER A 409 22.55 -12.11 10.86
CA SER A 409 21.28 -12.71 10.44
C SER A 409 20.37 -11.67 9.79
N TRP A 410 19.22 -12.13 9.29
CA TRP A 410 18.21 -11.27 8.71
C TRP A 410 16.90 -11.43 9.47
N ARG A 411 16.44 -10.33 10.06
CA ARG A 411 15.12 -10.25 10.69
C ARG A 411 14.07 -9.98 9.62
N ARG A 412 12.92 -10.65 9.72
CA ARG A 412 11.78 -10.44 8.83
C ARG A 412 10.54 -10.10 9.62
N THR A 413 9.77 -9.18 9.08
CA THR A 413 8.56 -8.69 9.72
C THR A 413 7.45 -8.55 8.69
N MET A 414 6.26 -9.03 9.05
CA MET A 414 5.04 -8.86 8.28
C MET A 414 4.27 -7.70 8.90
N LYS A 415 3.95 -6.72 8.08
CA LYS A 415 3.17 -5.55 8.45
C LYS A 415 1.92 -5.47 7.60
N LEU A 416 0.76 -5.40 8.23
CA LEU A 416 -0.48 -5.07 7.55
C LEU A 416 -0.54 -3.55 7.37
N VAL A 417 -0.39 -3.10 6.13
CA VAL A 417 -0.42 -1.66 5.81
C VAL A 417 -1.85 -1.15 5.84
N PHE A 418 -2.74 -1.86 5.16
CA PHE A 418 -4.18 -1.64 5.20
C PHE A 418 -4.92 -2.92 4.82
N SER A 419 -6.15 -3.04 5.30
CA SER A 419 -7.10 -4.07 4.90
C SER A 419 -8.52 -3.61 5.16
N ASN A 420 -9.48 -4.08 4.37
CA ASN A 420 -10.89 -3.92 4.67
C ASN A 420 -11.26 -4.85 5.84
N GLY A 421 -11.38 -4.28 7.05
CA GLY A 421 -11.89 -4.99 8.23
C GLY A 421 -10.85 -5.60 9.16
N CYS A 422 -9.55 -5.41 8.90
CA CYS A 422 -8.48 -5.80 9.84
C CYS A 422 -7.71 -4.55 10.31
N ALA A 423 -7.44 -4.46 11.62
CA ALA A 423 -6.59 -3.41 12.16
C ALA A 423 -5.13 -3.62 11.75
N GLY A 424 -4.40 -2.52 11.51
CA GLY A 424 -2.97 -2.58 11.19
C GLY A 424 -2.17 -3.28 12.29
N PHE A 425 -1.21 -4.10 11.89
CA PHE A 425 -0.33 -4.83 12.81
C PHE A 425 1.07 -4.98 12.25
N GLU A 426 2.01 -5.28 13.13
CA GLU A 426 3.36 -5.68 12.78
C GLU A 426 3.76 -6.93 13.59
N ARG A 427 4.27 -7.96 12.91
CA ARG A 427 4.63 -9.24 13.55
C ARG A 427 5.84 -9.87 12.88
N ARG A 428 6.82 -10.27 13.69
CA ARG A 428 8.02 -10.97 13.20
C ARG A 428 7.69 -12.38 12.74
N PHE A 429 8.44 -12.85 11.76
CA PHE A 429 8.33 -14.23 11.30
C PHE A 429 9.64 -14.82 10.85
N GLU A 430 9.65 -16.15 10.79
CA GLU A 430 10.75 -16.94 10.28
C GLU A 430 10.28 -17.81 9.12
N ILE A 431 11.23 -18.18 8.26
CA ILE A 431 11.00 -19.10 7.15
C ILE A 431 11.74 -20.40 7.51
N THR A 432 10.97 -21.45 7.74
CA THR A 432 11.47 -22.78 8.11
C THR A 432 11.25 -23.78 6.97
N GLU A 433 11.70 -25.02 7.13
CA GLU A 433 11.35 -26.08 6.18
C GLU A 433 9.84 -26.28 6.05
N GLY A 434 9.11 -26.13 7.16
CA GLY A 434 7.66 -26.26 7.25
C GLY A 434 6.88 -25.06 6.72
N GLY A 435 7.53 -23.96 6.37
CA GLY A 435 6.88 -22.75 5.85
C GLY A 435 7.14 -21.52 6.69
N VAL A 436 6.25 -20.54 6.56
CA VAL A 436 6.32 -19.31 7.35
C VAL A 436 5.72 -19.57 8.73
N ARG A 437 6.38 -19.06 9.78
CA ARG A 437 5.89 -19.13 11.16
C ARG A 437 6.06 -17.78 11.85
N ALA A 438 5.01 -17.31 12.53
CA ALA A 438 5.10 -16.13 13.37
C ALA A 438 5.99 -16.37 14.60
N VAL A 439 6.83 -15.39 14.94
CA VAL A 439 7.64 -15.41 16.16
C VAL A 439 6.85 -14.71 17.26
N ARG A 440 6.57 -15.43 18.35
CA ARG A 440 5.86 -14.86 19.51
C ARG A 440 6.83 -14.10 20.40
N ASP A 441 6.35 -13.02 21.00
CA ASP A 441 7.18 -12.11 21.81
C ASP A 441 7.78 -12.79 23.06
N GLU A 442 7.23 -13.94 23.50
CA GLU A 442 7.74 -14.75 24.62
C GLU A 442 9.06 -15.49 24.32
N GLU A 443 9.45 -15.65 23.04
CA GLU A 443 10.73 -16.27 22.65
C GLU A 443 11.93 -15.29 22.74
N ASN A 444 11.71 -14.03 23.15
CA ASN A 444 12.78 -13.03 23.37
C ASN A 444 13.37 -13.04 24.79
N GLY A 445 13.17 -14.10 25.58
CA GLY A 445 13.83 -14.25 26.88
C GLY A 445 15.33 -14.55 26.75
N VAL A 446 16.14 -13.53 26.40
CA VAL A 446 17.59 -13.47 26.67
C VAL A 446 17.97 -12.08 27.12
#